data_AF-A0A954XIQ1-F1
#
_entry.id   AF-A0A954XIQ1-F1
#
_cell.length_a   1.000
_cell.length_b   1.000
_cell.length_c   1.000
_cell.angle_alpha   90.00
_cell.angle_beta   90.00
_cell.angle_gamma   90.00
#
_symmetry.space_group_name_H-M   'P 1'
#
loop_
_entity.id
_entity.type
_entity.pdbx_description
1 polymer ?
#
loop_
_entity_poly.entity_id
_entity_poly.type
_entity_poly.pdbx_seq_one_letter_code
_entity_poly.pdbx_strand_id
1 'polypeptide(L)' 'MSIQNERQLRNTRTKLADLEAEYRRISEAAESKPNAQTTELTLRSLGTVMKQLKEEIAQYETRRVNRTG' A
#
# COMPACT_ATOMS: atom_id res chain seq x y z
N MET A 1 -4.30 11.69 0.28
CA MET A 1 -4.43 12.31 -1.08
C MET A 1 -5.69 11.70 -1.70
N SER A 2 -6.12 12.08 -2.90
CA SER A 2 -7.27 11.41 -3.55
C SER A 2 -6.94 11.13 -5.00
N ILE A 3 -7.16 9.89 -5.44
CA ILE A 3 -7.01 9.52 -6.85
C ILE A 3 -8.13 10.18 -7.66
N GLN A 4 -7.75 10.87 -8.74
CA GLN A 4 -8.63 11.65 -9.61
C GLN A 4 -8.74 11.08 -11.02
N ASN A 5 -7.78 10.27 -11.47
CA ASN A 5 -7.75 9.75 -12.83
C ASN A 5 -7.07 8.38 -12.93
N GLU A 6 -7.27 7.72 -14.07
CA GLU A 6 -6.72 6.38 -14.36
C GLU A 6 -5.19 6.32 -14.30
N ARG A 7 -4.48 7.39 -14.66
CA ARG A 7 -3.02 7.43 -14.55
C ARG A 7 -2.58 7.39 -13.09
N GLN A 8 -3.23 8.17 -12.23
CA GLN A 8 -2.99 8.13 -10.79
C GLN A 8 -3.38 6.77 -10.20
N LEU A 9 -4.49 6.16 -10.64
CA LEU A 9 -4.87 4.81 -10.21
C LEU A 9 -3.77 3.78 -10.53
N ARG A 10 -3.27 3.77 -11.77
CA ARG A 10 -2.19 2.87 -12.17
C ARG A 10 -0.92 3.10 -11.35
N ASN A 11 -0.50 4.35 -11.19
CA ASN A 11 0.68 4.68 -10.38
C ASN A 11 0.51 4.26 -8.92
N THR A 12 -0.67 4.47 -8.33
CA THR A 12 -0.96 4.07 -6.95
C THR A 12 -0.95 2.55 -6.80
N ARG A 13 -1.48 1.80 -7.77
CA ARG A 13 -1.40 0.33 -7.79
C ARG A 13 0.03 -0.19 -7.90
N THR A 14 0.85 0.40 -8.79
CA THR A 14 2.28 0.06 -8.89
C THR A 14 2.98 0.31 -7.56
N LYS A 15 2.79 1.49 -6.97
CA LYS A 15 3.39 1.84 -5.67
C LYS A 15 2.93 0.90 -4.55
N LEU A 16 1.66 0.50 -4.56
CA LEU A 16 1.14 -0.48 -3.60
C LEU A 16 1.86 -1.83 -3.74
N ALA A 17 2.01 -2.33 -4.97
CA ALA A 17 2.72 -3.58 -5.23
C ALA A 17 4.19 -3.54 -4.79
N ASP A 18 4.87 -2.41 -5.03
CA ASP A 18 6.25 -2.21 -4.58
C ASP A 18 6.36 -2.22 -3.05
N LEU A 19 5.43 -1.57 -2.35
CA LEU A 19 5.37 -1.57 -0.88
C LEU A 19 5.04 -2.94 -0.30
N GLU A 20 4.17 -3.71 -0.93
CA GLU A 20 3.84 -5.08 -0.52
C GLU A 20 5.06 -6.00 -0.69
N ALA A 21 5.80 -5.86 -1.79
CA ALA A 21 7.05 -6.60 -2.01
C ALA A 21 8.11 -6.23 -0.96
N GLU A 22 8.25 -4.95 -0.63
CA GLU A 22 9.21 -4.48 0.37
C GLU A 22 8.83 -4.95 1.78
N TYR A 23 7.55 -4.86 2.15
CA TYR A 23 7.04 -5.40 3.41
C TYR A 23 7.39 -6.88 3.55
N ARG A 24 7.19 -7.67 2.49
CA ARG A 24 7.50 -9.10 2.48
C ARG A 24 9.00 -9.35 2.68
N ARG A 25 9.88 -8.65 1.96
CA ARG A 25 11.34 -8.79 2.12
C ARG A 25 11.80 -8.47 3.54
N ILE A 26 11.27 -7.39 4.12
CA ILE A 26 11.62 -6.96 5.48
C ILE A 26 11.10 -7.97 6.51
N SER A 27 9.88 -8.49 6.32
CA SER A 27 9.29 -9.51 7.19
C SER A 27 10.11 -10.81 7.17
N GLU A 28 10.47 -11.30 5.97
CA GLU A 28 11.30 -12.50 5.81
C GLU A 28 12.71 -12.31 6.41
N ALA A 29 13.30 -11.12 6.26
CA ALA A 29 14.58 -10.79 6.88
C ALA A 29 14.50 -10.72 8.42
N ALA A 30 13.35 -10.26 8.96
CA ALA A 30 13.10 -10.18 10.40
C ALA A 30 13.13 -11.56 11.08
N GLU A 31 12.61 -12.57 10.39
CA GLU A 31 12.61 -13.96 10.87
C GLU A 31 14.05 -14.52 11.01
N SER A 32 14.97 -14.03 10.17
CA SER A 32 16.36 -14.52 10.13
C SER A 32 17.33 -13.76 11.05
N LYS A 33 17.07 -12.49 11.36
CA LYS A 33 17.91 -11.66 12.25
C LYS A 33 17.02 -10.78 13.13
N PRO A 34 16.92 -11.05 14.44
CA PRO A 34 16.04 -10.33 15.34
C PRO A 34 16.63 -8.95 15.69
N ASN A 35 16.52 -7.99 14.79
CA ASN A 35 16.59 -6.56 15.14
C ASN A 35 15.15 -6.05 15.33
N ALA A 36 14.47 -6.60 16.34
CA ALA A 36 13.01 -6.68 16.41
C ALA A 36 12.31 -5.31 16.42
N GLN A 37 12.86 -4.33 17.14
CA GLN A 37 12.16 -3.07 17.41
C GLN A 37 12.13 -2.13 16.20
N THR A 38 13.25 -1.96 15.49
CA THR A 38 13.28 -1.13 14.27
C THR A 38 12.49 -1.78 13.16
N THR A 39 12.61 -3.10 12.99
CA THR A 39 11.87 -3.83 11.95
C THR A 39 10.36 -3.79 12.18
N GLU A 40 9.89 -3.92 13.42
CA GLU A 40 8.47 -3.79 13.74
C GLU A 40 7.93 -2.39 13.40
N LEU A 41 8.66 -1.33 13.75
CA LEU A 41 8.27 0.05 13.42
C LEU A 41 8.20 0.29 11.91
N THR A 42 9.16 -0.25 11.16
CA THR A 42 9.15 -0.17 9.69
C THR A 42 7.95 -0.92 9.10
N LEU A 43 7.68 -2.15 9.55
CA LEU A 43 6.54 -2.95 9.08
C LEU A 43 5.20 -2.29 9.41
N ARG A 44 5.04 -1.73 10.62
CA ARG A 44 3.82 -0.96 10.99
C ARG A 44 3.63 0.27 10.12
N SER A 45 4.71 0.99 9.84
CA SER A 45 4.67 2.19 8.99
C SER A 45 4.28 1.83 7.56
N LEU A 46 4.90 0.80 6.98
CA LEU A 46 4.54 0.28 5.66
C LEU A 46 3.09 -0.19 5.62
N GLY A 47 2.63 -0.93 6.64
CA GLY A 47 1.24 -1.37 6.75
C GLY A 47 0.24 -0.22 6.73
N THR A 48 0.55 0.86 7.44
CA THR A 48 -0.30 2.07 7.48
C THR A 48 -0.38 2.74 6.11
N VAL A 49 0.74 2.90 5.42
CA VAL A 49 0.78 3.47 4.07
C VAL A 49 0.01 2.59 3.08
N MET A 50 0.23 1.27 3.10
CA MET A 50 -0.49 0.34 2.23
C MET A 50 -2.00 0.39 2.44
N LYS A 51 -2.46 0.46 3.70
CA LYS A 51 -3.88 0.61 4.03
C LYS A 51 -4.46 1.89 3.40
N GLN A 52 -3.77 3.02 3.56
CA GLN A 52 -4.18 4.29 2.97
C GLN A 52 -4.29 4.20 1.44
N LEU A 53 -3.31 3.59 0.76
CA LEU A 53 -3.35 3.45 -0.70
C LEU A 53 -4.49 2.53 -1.16
N LYS A 54 -4.76 1.44 -0.43
CA LYS A 54 -5.90 0.54 -0.70
C LYS A 54 -7.24 1.27 -0.57
N GLU A 55 -7.39 2.09 0.47
CA GLU A 55 -8.59 2.92 0.67
C GLU A 55 -8.76 3.95 -0.45
N GLU A 56 -7.69 4.64 -0.86
CA GLU A 56 -7.73 5.61 -1.96
C GLU A 56 -8.13 4.96 -3.29
N ILE A 57 -7.63 3.75 -3.58
CA ILE A 57 -8.01 2.93 -4.74
C ILE A 57 -9.51 2.59 -4.66
N ALA A 58 -9.96 2.01 -3.56
CA ALA A 58 -11.35 1.56 -3.39
C ALA A 58 -12.35 2.73 -3.49
N GLN A 59 -12.01 3.88 -2.94
CA GLN A 59 -12.83 5.09 -3.06
C GLN A 59 -12.92 5.57 -4.51
N TYR A 60 -11.81 5.55 -5.26
CA TYR A 60 -11.83 5.94 -6.67
C TYR A 60 -12.66 4.98 -7.52
N GLU A 61 -12.49 3.67 -7.33
CA GLU A 61 -13.23 2.65 -8.04
C GLU A 61 -14.74 2.75 -7.76
N THR A 62 -15.14 2.92 -6.50
CA THR A 62 -16.53 3.17 -6.12
C THR A 62 -17.09 4.42 -6.80
N ARG A 63 -16.36 5.54 -6.76
CA ARG A 63 -16.76 6.78 -7.44
C ARG A 63 -16.88 6.61 -8.95
N ARG A 64 -16.03 5.77 -9.56
CA ARG A 64 -16.06 5.49 -10.99
C ARG A 64 -17.29 4.65 -11.36
N VAL A 65 -17.57 3.59 -10.61
CA VAL A 65 -18.75 2.72 -10.82
C VAL A 65 -20.05 3.54 -10.72
N ASN A 66 -20.18 4.36 -9.67
CA ASN A 66 -21.37 5.20 -9.45
C ASN A 66 -21.58 6.30 -10.50
N ARG A 67 -20.58 6.59 -11.36
CA ARG A 67 -20.72 7.55 -12.47
C ARG A 67 -21.15 6.90 -13.78
N THR A 68 -21.06 5.56 -13.86
CA THR A 68 -21.36 4.77 -15.07
C THR A 68 -22.62 3.91 -14.94
N GLY A 69 -23.25 3.88 -13.77
CA GLY A 69 -24.58 3.31 -13.55
C GLY A 69 -25.63 4.41 -13.55
#